data_AF-A0A7K3QV11-F1
#
_entry.id   AF-A0A7K3QV11-F1
#
_cell.length_a   1.000
_cell.length_b   1.000
_cell.length_c   1.000
_cell.angle_alpha   90.00
_cell.angle_beta   90.00
_cell.angle_gamma   90.00
#
_symmetry.space_group_name_H-M   'P 1'
#
loop_
_entity.id
_entity.type
_entity.pdbx_description
1 polymer ?
#
loop_
_entity_poly.entity_id
_entity_poly.type
_entity_poly.pdbx_seq_one_letter_code
_entity_poly.pdbx_strand_id
1 'polypeptide(L)' 'EQAMVHAAVGYARQSGRLSAHAVTTSIGPGATNLVTGAALATINRLPVLLLPGDTFATRPADPVLQQLEVPYAG' A
#
# COMPACT_ATOMS: atom_id res chain seq x y z
N GLU A 1 5.66 6.91 0.47
CA GLU A 1 4.95 6.09 1.48
C GLU A 1 5.79 4.98 2.14
N GLN A 2 6.96 4.64 1.59
CA GLN A 2 7.89 3.67 2.17
C GLN A 2 8.23 3.91 3.65
N ALA A 3 8.45 5.18 4.06
CA ALA A 3 8.74 5.53 5.44
C ALA A 3 7.59 5.18 6.42
N MET A 4 6.33 5.29 5.96
CA MET A 4 5.17 4.92 6.77
C MET A 4 5.12 3.40 7.01
N VAL A 5 5.47 2.60 6.00
CA VAL A 5 5.58 1.14 6.17
C VAL A 5 6.69 0.78 7.13
N HIS A 6 7.84 1.45 7.07
CA HIS A 6 8.94 1.24 8.03
C HIS A 6 8.55 1.61 9.46
N ALA A 7 7.77 2.69 9.65
CA ALA A 7 7.23 3.04 10.96
C ALA A 7 6.24 1.97 11.47
N ALA A 8 5.37 1.45 10.59
CA ALA A 8 4.44 0.36 10.93
C ALA A 8 5.18 -0.94 11.30
N VAL A 9 6.25 -1.29 10.58
CA VAL A 9 7.14 -2.41 10.89
C VAL A 9 7.78 -2.22 12.27
N GLY A 10 8.31 -1.02 12.57
CA GLY A 10 8.89 -0.70 13.87
C GLY A 10 7.88 -0.88 15.01
N TYR A 11 6.67 -0.37 14.82
CA TYR A 11 5.57 -0.51 15.78
C TYR A 11 5.15 -1.97 15.99
N ALA A 12 5.00 -2.74 14.90
CA ALA A 12 4.67 -4.16 14.97
C ALA A 12 5.74 -4.98 15.72
N ARG A 13 7.01 -4.62 15.58
CA ARG A 13 8.11 -5.23 16.35
C ARG A 13 8.04 -4.86 17.83
N GLN A 14 7.84 -3.58 18.14
CA GLN A 14 7.78 -3.09 19.52
C GLN A 14 6.58 -3.67 20.28
N SER A 15 5.46 -3.88 19.61
CA SER A 15 4.24 -4.49 20.16
C SER A 15 4.28 -6.02 20.22
N GLY A 16 5.43 -6.65 20.01
CA GLY A 16 5.55 -8.11 20.07
C GLY A 16 4.76 -8.85 19.00
N ARG A 17 4.49 -8.20 17.85
CA ARG A 17 3.65 -8.69 16.75
C ARG A 17 2.17 -8.86 17.10
N LEU A 18 1.71 -8.22 18.17
CA LEU A 18 0.32 -8.29 18.64
C LEU A 18 -0.56 -7.17 18.10
N SER A 19 0.03 -6.20 17.38
CA SER A 19 -0.69 -5.07 16.79
C SER A 19 -0.14 -4.72 15.41
N ALA A 20 -1.02 -4.19 14.56
CA ALA A 20 -0.71 -3.77 13.20
C ALA A 20 -1.05 -2.29 13.02
N HIS A 21 -0.23 -1.58 12.26
CA HIS A 21 -0.57 -0.25 11.76
C HIS A 21 -1.09 -0.33 10.33
N ALA A 22 -2.13 0.46 10.05
CA ALA A 22 -2.64 0.67 8.70
C ALA A 22 -1.81 1.75 7.99
N VAL A 23 -1.36 1.45 6.77
CA VAL A 23 -0.69 2.40 5.89
C VAL A 23 -1.56 2.55 4.65
N THR A 24 -2.08 3.76 4.47
CA THR A 24 -2.92 4.14 3.33
C THR A 24 -2.12 4.95 2.33
N THR A 25 -2.48 4.84 1.05
CA THR A 25 -1.90 5.66 -0.04
C THR A 25 -3.02 6.08 -0.99
N SER A 26 -2.80 7.14 -1.75
CA SER A 26 -3.64 7.42 -2.91
C SER A 26 -3.40 6.39 -4.02
N ILE A 27 -4.20 6.46 -5.09
CA ILE A 27 -4.01 5.66 -6.30
C ILE A 27 -2.70 6.03 -7.01
N GLY A 28 -2.13 5.06 -7.74
CA GLY A 28 -1.02 5.30 -8.67
C GLY A 28 0.36 5.04 -8.09
N PRO A 29 1.42 5.73 -8.58
CA PRO A 29 2.81 5.37 -8.29
C PRO A 29 3.18 5.50 -6.80
N GLY A 30 2.39 6.25 -6.01
CA GLY A 30 2.55 6.26 -4.55
C GLY A 30 2.36 4.88 -3.91
N ALA A 31 1.39 4.10 -4.40
CA ALA A 31 1.13 2.75 -3.90
C ALA A 31 2.33 1.80 -4.10
N THR A 32 3.09 1.96 -5.19
CA THR A 32 4.27 1.11 -5.44
C THR A 32 5.43 1.40 -4.46
N ASN A 33 5.46 2.58 -3.84
CA ASN A 33 6.43 2.90 -2.79
C ASN A 33 6.24 2.04 -1.52
N LEU A 34 5.11 1.34 -1.38
CA LEU A 34 4.90 0.40 -0.28
C LEU A 34 5.68 -0.91 -0.47
N VAL A 35 6.03 -1.28 -1.71
CA VAL A 35 6.51 -2.63 -2.07
C VAL A 35 7.77 -3.01 -1.29
N THR A 36 8.76 -2.12 -1.19
CA THR A 36 9.99 -2.35 -0.43
C THR A 36 9.70 -2.62 1.05
N GLY A 37 8.76 -1.87 1.64
CA GLY A 37 8.35 -2.06 3.03
C GLY A 37 7.51 -3.32 3.23
N ALA A 38 6.66 -3.66 2.26
CA ALA A 38 5.86 -4.88 2.26
C ALA A 38 6.77 -6.13 2.23
N ALA A 39 7.80 -6.12 1.38
CA ALA A 39 8.81 -7.17 1.34
C ALA A 39 9.52 -7.33 2.68
N LEU A 40 9.93 -6.21 3.31
CA LEU A 40 10.55 -6.23 4.64
C LEU A 40 9.63 -6.84 5.70
N ALA A 41 8.35 -6.41 5.76
CA ALA A 41 7.37 -6.93 6.70
C ALA A 41 7.12 -8.43 6.50
N THR A 42 7.01 -8.87 5.23
CA THR A 42 6.79 -10.26 4.84
C THR A 42 7.92 -11.17 5.30
N ILE A 43 9.17 -10.78 4.99
CA ILE A 43 10.36 -11.56 5.36
C ILE A 43 10.48 -11.70 6.88
N ASN A 44 10.15 -10.64 7.63
CA ASN A 44 10.29 -10.62 9.09
C ASN A 44 9.04 -11.13 9.85
N ARG A 45 8.00 -11.58 9.13
CA ARG A 45 6.72 -12.01 9.71
C ARG A 45 6.11 -10.95 10.64
N LEU A 46 6.06 -9.71 10.16
CA LEU A 46 5.54 -8.58 10.91
C LEU A 46 4.16 -8.17 10.39
N PRO A 47 3.15 -8.02 11.27
CA PRO A 47 1.82 -7.61 10.85
C PRO A 47 1.82 -6.12 10.47
N VAL A 48 1.53 -5.83 9.21
CA VAL A 48 1.30 -4.48 8.68
C VAL A 48 0.11 -4.53 7.73
N LEU A 49 -0.83 -3.60 7.85
CA LEU A 49 -1.99 -3.51 6.98
C LEU A 49 -1.75 -2.46 5.89
N LEU A 50 -1.68 -2.89 4.63
CA LEU A 50 -1.50 -2.00 3.48
C LEU A 50 -2.85 -1.78 2.79
N LEU A 51 -3.24 -0.52 2.66
CA LEU A 51 -4.52 -0.11 2.07
C LEU A 51 -4.24 0.88 0.91
N PRO A 52 -3.72 0.38 -0.23
CA PRO A 52 -3.50 1.23 -1.39
C PRO A 52 -4.85 1.68 -1.96
N GLY A 53 -4.95 2.95 -2.34
CA GLY A 53 -6.12 3.46 -3.07
C GLY A 53 -6.20 2.86 -4.47
N ASP A 54 -7.43 2.67 -4.95
CA ASP A 54 -7.76 2.25 -6.31
C ASP A 54 -8.91 3.11 -6.87
N THR A 55 -9.26 2.91 -8.14
CA THR A 55 -10.33 3.62 -8.85
C THR A 55 -11.68 3.36 -8.19
N PHE A 56 -12.62 4.30 -8.35
CA PHE A 56 -13.99 4.12 -7.88
C PHE A 56 -14.71 3.12 -8.77
N ALA A 57 -15.27 2.06 -8.18
CA ALA A 57 -16.02 1.01 -8.88
C ALA A 57 -17.23 1.52 -9.70
N THR A 58 -17.72 2.74 -9.43
CA THR A 58 -18.94 3.30 -10.03
C THR A 58 -18.69 4.51 -10.93
N ARG A 59 -17.44 4.85 -11.27
CA ARG A 59 -17.16 6.06 -12.06
C ARG A 59 -17.16 5.77 -13.56
N PRO A 60 -17.96 6.51 -14.38
CA PRO A 60 -18.02 6.30 -15.83
C PRO A 60 -16.88 6.98 -16.62
N ALA A 61 -16.00 7.75 -15.96
CA ALA A 61 -14.88 8.43 -16.61
C ALA A 61 -13.58 7.69 -16.30
N ASP A 62 -13.02 7.08 -17.35
CA ASP A 62 -11.74 6.37 -17.41
C ASP A 62 -10.85 7.10 -18.44
N PRO A 63 -9.56 7.39 -18.17
CA PRO A 63 -8.80 7.12 -16.95
C PRO A 63 -8.87 8.22 -15.88
N VAL A 64 -8.75 7.83 -14.61
CA VAL A 64 -8.54 8.79 -13.51
C VAL A 64 -7.07 9.18 -13.39
N LEU A 65 -6.82 10.34 -12.79
CA LEU A 65 -5.46 10.82 -12.51
C LEU A 65 -4.68 9.74 -11.73
N GLN A 66 -3.50 9.36 -12.24
CA GLN A 66 -2.61 8.35 -11.67
C GLN A 66 -3.09 6.88 -11.76
N GLN A 67 -4.11 6.58 -12.56
CA GLN A 67 -4.47 5.19 -12.89
C GLN A 67 -3.37 4.53 -13.74
N LEU A 68 -3.14 3.22 -13.54
CA LEU A 68 -2.30 2.43 -14.43
C LEU A 68 -3.02 2.25 -15.77
N GLU A 69 -2.37 2.63 -16.87
CA GLU A 69 -2.89 2.35 -18.22
C GLU A 69 -2.81 0.84 -18.51
N VAL A 70 -3.89 0.29 -19.04
CA VAL A 70 -3.99 -1.12 -19.41
C VAL A 70 -4.10 -1.22 -20.94
N PRO A 71 -3.02 -1.56 -21.67
CA PRO A 71 -2.98 -1.42 -23.14
C PRO A 71 -4.02 -2.22 -23.93
N TYR A 72 -4.63 -3.23 -23.31
CA TYR A 72 -5.64 -4.10 -23.92
C TYR A 72 -7.08 -3.70 -23.56
N ALA A 73 -7.28 -2.65 -22.77
CA ALA A 73 -8.60 -2.22 -22.30
C ALA A 73 -9.36 -1.30 -23.28
N GLY A 74 -9.03 -1.35 -24.58
CA GLY A 74 -9.66 -0.57 -25.65
C GLY A 74 -10.52 -1.41 -26.57
#